data_AF-A0A9X2ZRM8-F1
#
_entry.id   AF-A0A9X2ZRM8-F1
#
_cell.length_a   1.000
_cell.length_b   1.000
_cell.length_c   1.000
_cell.angle_alpha   90.00
_cell.angle_beta   90.00
_cell.angle_gamma   90.00
#
_symmetry.space_group_name_H-M   'P 1'
#
loop_
_entity.id
_entity.type
_entity.pdbx_description
1 polymer ?
#
loop_
_entity_poly.entity_id
_entity_poly.type
_entity_poly.pdbx_seq_one_letter_code
_entity_poly.pdbx_strand_id
1 'polypeptide(L)'
;MDRLTHGLNAALSLLLVGGSLWGFPTLPARVPRHFGLGGTADAYWDATLLHWMALPAIAIVVVGGLYGAAWWVGTRPAAVSMPDQQRYDALRPADQRLIAGHVQTFLYGTATATLVLFVVAQGSTYHVATSATNTLPGVGWALTLGIPVVLTIATGALAWWLPRRVRRLAGDRGP
;
A
#
# COMPACT_ATOMS: atom_id res chain seq x y z
N MET A 1 16.41 -7.47 -0.44
CA MET A 1 14.98 -7.48 -0.06
C MET A 1 14.45 -8.86 -0.31
N ASP A 2 13.66 -9.40 0.61
CA ASP A 2 13.47 -10.83 0.67
C ASP A 2 12.36 -11.26 -0.27
N ARG A 3 12.58 -12.39 -0.97
CA ARG A 3 11.60 -13.04 -1.85
C ARG A 3 10.24 -13.22 -1.16
N LEU A 4 10.25 -13.28 0.17
CA LEU A 4 9.07 -13.30 1.03
C LEU A 4 8.11 -12.13 0.82
N THR A 5 8.60 -10.88 0.76
CA THR A 5 7.73 -9.69 0.61
C THR A 5 7.02 -9.69 -0.75
N HIS A 6 7.75 -10.06 -1.80
CA HIS A 6 7.17 -10.19 -3.14
C HIS A 6 6.17 -11.34 -3.21
N GLY A 7 6.50 -12.49 -2.62
CA GLY A 7 5.59 -13.63 -2.52
C GLY A 7 4.31 -13.28 -1.77
N LEU A 8 4.41 -12.56 -0.65
CA LEU A 8 3.27 -12.08 0.12
C LEU A 8 2.42 -11.11 -0.71
N ASN A 9 3.03 -10.13 -1.39
CA ASN A 9 2.29 -9.19 -2.22
C ASN A 9 1.59 -9.87 -3.39
N ALA A 10 2.23 -10.87 -4.00
CA ALA A 10 1.61 -11.69 -5.04
C ALA A 10 0.42 -12.49 -4.48
N ALA A 11 0.60 -13.16 -3.33
CA ALA A 11 -0.47 -13.91 -2.66
C ALA A 11 -1.66 -13.02 -2.28
N LEU A 12 -1.41 -11.83 -1.72
CA LEU A 12 -2.46 -10.88 -1.39
C LEU A 12 -3.17 -10.33 -2.64
N SER A 13 -2.44 -10.10 -3.73
CA SER A 13 -3.04 -9.65 -4.99
C SER A 13 -3.94 -10.73 -5.60
N LEU A 14 -3.48 -11.99 -5.58
CA LEU A 14 -4.25 -13.15 -6.02
C LEU A 14 -5.48 -13.36 -5.13
N LEU A 15 -5.33 -13.22 -3.81
CA LEU A 15 -6.44 -13.29 -2.87
C LEU A 15 -7.47 -12.20 -3.15
N LEU A 16 -7.03 -10.96 -3.36
CA LEU A 16 -7.91 -9.84 -3.64
C LEU A 16 -8.67 -10.04 -4.95
N VAL A 17 -7.97 -10.28 -6.05
CA VAL A 17 -8.59 -10.39 -7.39
C VAL A 17 -9.34 -11.71 -7.52
N GLY A 18 -8.67 -12.84 -7.24
CA GLY A 18 -9.24 -14.17 -7.34
C GLY A 18 -10.39 -14.37 -6.36
N GLY A 19 -10.25 -13.93 -5.11
CA GLY A 19 -11.32 -13.99 -4.11
C GLY A 19 -12.52 -13.12 -4.48
N SER A 20 -12.30 -11.93 -5.06
CA SER A 20 -13.41 -11.10 -5.52
C SER A 20 -14.14 -11.70 -6.72
N LEU A 21 -13.42 -12.25 -7.70
CA LEU A 21 -14.03 -12.96 -8.83
C LEU A 21 -14.80 -14.19 -8.37
N TRP A 22 -14.24 -14.95 -7.42
CA TRP A 22 -14.89 -16.11 -6.84
C TRP A 22 -16.17 -15.76 -6.07
N GLY A 23 -16.17 -14.65 -5.32
CA GLY A 23 -17.33 -14.19 -4.57
C GLY A 23 -18.40 -13.48 -5.41
N PHE A 24 -18.09 -13.07 -6.64
CA PHE A 24 -19.03 -12.31 -7.48
C PHE A 24 -20.39 -13.01 -7.72
N PRO A 25 -20.46 -14.32 -8.01
CA PRO A 25 -21.72 -15.00 -8.29
C PRO A 25 -22.67 -15.12 -7.10
N THR A 26 -22.18 -14.91 -5.87
CA THR A 26 -22.98 -15.03 -4.64
C THR A 26 -23.53 -13.69 -4.15
N LEU A 27 -23.19 -12.59 -4.84
CA LEU A 27 -23.63 -11.25 -4.44
C LEU A 27 -25.13 -11.07 -4.63
N PRO A 28 -25.80 -10.34 -3.72
CA PRO A 28 -27.16 -9.87 -3.96
C PRO A 28 -27.19 -8.85 -5.11
N ALA A 29 -28.39 -8.46 -5.54
CA ALA A 29 -28.57 -7.47 -6.61
C ALA A 29 -27.87 -6.12 -6.34
N ARG A 30 -27.69 -5.74 -5.07
CA ARG A 30 -27.06 -4.47 -4.68
C ARG A 30 -25.98 -4.67 -3.63
N VAL A 31 -24.85 -3.99 -3.80
CA VAL A 31 -23.71 -4.01 -2.88
C VAL A 31 -23.43 -2.64 -2.28
N PRO A 32 -22.92 -2.56 -1.03
CA PRO A 32 -22.46 -1.31 -0.46
C PRO A 32 -21.34 -0.71 -1.30
N ARG A 33 -21.41 0.61 -1.53
CA ARG A 33 -20.35 1.37 -2.22
C ARG A 33 -19.61 2.36 -1.32
N HIS A 34 -20.25 2.76 -0.23
CA HIS A 34 -19.73 3.75 0.70
C HIS A 34 -20.20 3.41 2.11
N PHE A 35 -19.32 3.71 3.06
CA PHE A 35 -19.56 3.55 4.48
C PHE A 35 -19.29 4.88 5.16
N GLY A 36 -20.23 5.36 5.96
CA GLY A 36 -20.04 6.55 6.78
C GLY A 36 -18.95 6.34 7.84
N LEU A 37 -18.61 7.39 8.59
CA LEU A 37 -17.57 7.34 9.63
C LEU A 37 -17.82 6.27 10.70
N GLY A 38 -19.09 5.98 11.00
CA GLY A 38 -19.49 4.91 11.91
C GLY A 38 -19.40 3.49 11.33
N GLY A 39 -18.94 3.34 10.09
CA GLY A 39 -18.87 2.06 9.38
C GLY A 39 -20.20 1.54 8.87
N THR A 40 -21.27 2.32 8.94
CA THR A 40 -22.59 1.97 8.39
C THR A 40 -22.63 2.26 6.90
N ALA A 41 -23.11 1.30 6.10
CA ALA A 41 -23.35 1.48 4.69
C ALA A 41 -24.48 2.50 4.47
N ASP A 42 -24.16 3.59 3.76
CA ASP A 42 -25.07 4.71 3.49
C ASP A 42 -25.35 4.89 1.98
N ALA A 43 -24.63 4.16 1.12
CA ALA A 43 -24.87 4.12 -0.31
C ALA A 43 -24.60 2.74 -0.92
N TYR A 44 -25.37 2.41 -1.97
CA TYR A 44 -25.34 1.12 -2.65
C TYR A 44 -25.38 1.27 -4.17
N TRP A 45 -24.73 0.36 -4.88
CA TRP A 45 -24.83 0.21 -6.34
C TRP A 45 -25.32 -1.18 -6.73
N ASP A 46 -25.73 -1.33 -7.99
CA ASP A 46 -26.01 -2.65 -8.56
C ASP A 46 -24.75 -3.49 -8.60
N ALA A 47 -24.88 -4.78 -8.29
CA ALA A 47 -23.78 -5.75 -8.24
C ALA A 47 -23.34 -6.18 -9.65
N THR A 48 -22.85 -5.23 -10.44
CA THR A 48 -22.18 -5.53 -11.72
C THR A 48 -20.74 -5.94 -11.45
N LEU A 49 -20.16 -6.72 -12.37
CA LEU A 49 -18.76 -7.11 -12.27
C LEU A 49 -17.84 -5.88 -12.20
N LEU A 50 -18.18 -4.84 -12.97
CA LEU A 50 -17.45 -3.58 -12.97
C LEU A 50 -17.46 -2.90 -11.60
N HIS A 51 -18.64 -2.74 -10.98
CA HIS A 51 -18.74 -2.13 -9.65
C HIS A 51 -18.02 -2.96 -8.58
N TRP A 52 -18.15 -4.29 -8.66
CA TRP A 52 -17.52 -5.19 -7.70
C TRP A 52 -15.98 -5.24 -7.82
N MET A 53 -15.46 -5.15 -9.05
CA MET A 53 -14.02 -5.14 -9.32
C MET A 53 -13.36 -3.77 -9.17
N ALA A 54 -14.12 -2.70 -8.89
CA ALA A 54 -13.55 -1.35 -8.80
C ALA A 54 -12.45 -1.24 -7.72
N LEU A 55 -12.71 -1.77 -6.51
CA LEU A 55 -11.73 -1.77 -5.42
C LEU A 55 -10.49 -2.63 -5.74
N PRO A 56 -10.63 -3.90 -6.18
CA PRO A 56 -9.48 -4.68 -6.67
C PRO A 56 -8.67 -3.97 -7.76
N ALA A 57 -9.34 -3.36 -8.75
CA ALA A 57 -8.66 -2.67 -9.83
C ALA A 57 -7.83 -1.47 -9.33
N ILE A 58 -8.40 -0.64 -8.46
CA ILE A 58 -7.68 0.48 -7.82
C ILE A 58 -6.47 -0.05 -7.05
N ALA A 59 -6.63 -1.12 -6.27
CA ALA A 59 -5.53 -1.72 -5.51
C ALA A 59 -4.36 -2.13 -6.41
N ILE A 60 -4.65 -2.81 -7.53
CA ILE A 60 -3.62 -3.23 -8.49
C ILE A 60 -2.92 -2.03 -9.13
N VAL A 61 -3.65 -0.98 -9.48
CA VAL A 61 -3.06 0.24 -10.05
C VAL A 61 -2.13 0.91 -9.03
N VAL A 62 -2.57 1.07 -7.78
CA VAL A 62 -1.76 1.69 -6.72
C VAL A 62 -0.51 0.87 -6.42
N VAL A 63 -0.65 -0.45 -6.27
CA VAL A 63 0.47 -1.37 -6.03
C VAL A 63 1.44 -1.38 -7.20
N GLY A 64 0.92 -1.39 -8.43
CA GLY A 64 1.73 -1.26 -9.65
C GLY A 64 2.54 0.03 -9.67
N GLY A 65 1.93 1.16 -9.27
CA GLY A 65 2.62 2.44 -9.12
C GLY A 65 3.74 2.40 -8.07
N LEU A 66 3.49 1.78 -6.91
CA LEU A 66 4.51 1.61 -5.86
C LEU A 66 5.69 0.73 -6.31
N TYR A 67 5.39 -0.38 -7.00
CA TYR A 67 6.42 -1.23 -7.61
C TYR A 67 7.20 -0.50 -8.70
N GLY A 68 6.51 0.28 -9.55
CA GLY A 68 7.13 1.11 -10.58
C GLY A 68 8.06 2.15 -9.98
N ALA A 69 7.65 2.83 -8.90
CA ALA A 69 8.49 3.77 -8.17
C ALA A 69 9.71 3.07 -7.55
N ALA A 70 9.53 1.90 -6.93
CA ALA A 70 10.63 1.13 -6.35
C ALA A 70 11.63 0.66 -7.43
N TRP A 71 11.13 0.23 -8.58
CA TRP A 71 11.97 -0.12 -9.72
C TRP A 71 12.74 1.09 -10.27
N TRP A 72 12.09 2.26 -10.39
CA TRP A 72 12.74 3.50 -10.80
C TRP A 72 13.87 3.91 -9.84
N VAL A 73 13.59 3.90 -8.54
CA VAL A 73 14.56 4.21 -7.48
C VAL A 73 15.77 3.27 -7.54
N GLY A 74 15.55 1.98 -7.77
CA GLY A 74 16.63 0.99 -7.86
C GLY A 74 17.48 1.10 -9.13
N THR A 75 16.85 1.44 -10.27
CA THR A 75 17.54 1.56 -11.56
C THR A 75 18.26 2.90 -11.72
N ARG A 76 17.75 3.96 -11.08
CA ARG A 76 18.34 5.30 -11.14
C ARG A 76 18.51 5.90 -9.74
N PRO A 77 19.40 5.37 -8.88
CA PRO A 77 19.61 5.89 -7.52
C PRO A 77 20.00 7.37 -7.51
N ALA A 78 20.84 7.81 -8.45
CA ALA A 78 21.27 9.21 -8.55
C ALA A 78 20.14 10.18 -8.96
N ALA A 79 19.00 9.69 -9.46
CA ALA A 79 17.85 10.52 -9.84
C ALA A 79 16.81 10.65 -8.71
N VAL A 80 17.10 10.12 -7.52
CA VAL A 80 16.18 10.19 -6.39
C VAL A 80 16.27 11.57 -5.76
N SER A 81 15.13 12.26 -5.70
CA SER A 81 15.01 13.55 -5.00
C SER A 81 15.16 13.35 -3.50
N MET A 82 16.11 14.05 -2.89
CA MET A 82 16.42 14.00 -1.46
C MET A 82 16.34 15.40 -0.83
N PRO A 83 15.92 15.51 0.45
CA PRO A 83 15.88 16.81 1.15
C PRO A 83 17.23 17.54 1.24
N ASP A 84 18.35 16.84 1.13
CA ASP A 84 19.72 17.39 1.10
C ASP A 84 20.45 16.84 -0.14
N GLN A 85 20.00 17.31 -1.32
CA GLN A 85 20.43 16.76 -2.61
C GLN A 85 21.94 16.87 -2.83
N GLN A 86 22.56 18.00 -2.45
CA GLN A 86 24.00 18.21 -2.62
C GLN A 86 24.83 17.17 -1.87
N ARG A 87 24.46 16.84 -0.62
CA ARG A 87 25.16 15.80 0.14
C ARG A 87 24.90 14.41 -0.39
N TYR A 88 23.69 14.15 -0.89
CA TYR A 88 23.34 12.87 -1.50
C TYR A 88 24.11 12.63 -2.80
N ASP A 89 24.23 13.65 -3.64
CA ASP A 89 24.96 13.59 -4.91
C ASP A 89 26.48 13.41 -4.68
N ALA A 90 27.01 13.93 -3.57
CA ALA A 90 28.40 13.72 -3.15
C ALA A 90 28.67 12.31 -2.55
N LEU A 91 27.65 11.48 -2.37
CA LEU A 91 27.85 10.10 -1.91
C LEU A 91 28.47 9.23 -3.00
N ARG A 92 29.17 8.16 -2.61
CA ARG A 92 29.65 7.18 -3.58
C ARG A 92 28.44 6.44 -4.16
N PRO A 93 28.52 5.94 -5.40
CA PRO A 93 27.43 5.17 -5.99
C PRO A 93 26.97 3.98 -5.13
N ALA A 94 27.89 3.34 -4.38
CA ALA A 94 27.56 2.27 -3.45
C ALA A 94 26.68 2.74 -2.28
N ASP A 95 26.95 3.92 -1.73
CA ASP A 95 26.21 4.50 -0.61
C ASP A 95 24.82 5.00 -1.08
N GLN A 96 24.74 5.54 -2.31
CA GLN A 96 23.46 5.91 -2.94
C GLN A 96 22.57 4.69 -3.17
N ARG A 97 23.14 3.56 -3.64
CA ARG A 97 22.42 2.28 -3.80
C ARG A 97 21.92 1.74 -2.48
N LEU A 98 22.68 1.89 -1.39
CA LEU A 98 22.25 1.49 -0.06
C LEU A 98 21.01 2.28 0.38
N ILE A 99 21.01 3.61 0.19
CA ILE A 99 19.85 4.45 0.50
C ILE A 99 18.66 4.10 -0.39
N ALA A 100 18.88 3.94 -1.70
CA ALA A 100 17.86 3.50 -2.64
C ALA A 100 17.24 2.16 -2.21
N GLY A 101 18.05 1.22 -1.72
CA GLY A 101 17.56 -0.06 -1.18
C GLY A 101 16.63 0.09 0.02
N HIS A 102 16.87 1.06 0.90
CA HIS A 102 15.95 1.37 2.01
C HIS A 102 14.64 1.97 1.53
N VAL A 103 14.70 2.90 0.56
CA VAL A 103 13.50 3.50 -0.05
C VAL A 103 12.68 2.44 -0.78
N GLN A 104 13.34 1.56 -1.54
CA GLN A 104 12.68 0.41 -2.16
C GLN A 104 11.98 -0.46 -1.11
N THR A 105 12.69 -0.87 -0.06
CA THR A 105 12.11 -1.69 1.02
C THR A 105 10.87 -1.04 1.63
N PHE A 106 10.92 0.26 1.85
CA PHE A 106 9.77 1.01 2.30
C PHE A 106 8.61 0.95 1.31
N LEU A 107 8.84 1.25 0.03
CA LEU A 107 7.80 1.24 -1.01
C LEU A 107 7.13 -0.14 -1.17
N TYR A 108 7.90 -1.21 -1.13
CA TYR A 108 7.36 -2.57 -1.21
C TYR A 108 6.59 -2.96 0.04
N GLY A 109 7.01 -2.50 1.22
CA GLY A 109 6.25 -2.66 2.47
C GLY A 109 4.96 -1.84 2.46
N THR A 110 4.97 -0.62 1.90
CA THR A 110 3.76 0.18 1.67
C THR A 110 2.81 -0.57 0.76
N ALA A 111 3.30 -1.20 -0.31
CA ALA A 111 2.46 -2.02 -1.19
C ALA A 111 1.81 -3.19 -0.45
N THR A 112 2.53 -3.86 0.47
CA THR A 112 1.96 -4.90 1.34
C THR A 112 0.82 -4.35 2.20
N ALA A 113 1.06 -3.23 2.90
CA ALA A 113 0.06 -2.60 3.76
C ALA A 113 -1.18 -2.15 2.95
N THR A 114 -0.98 -1.57 1.77
CA THR A 114 -2.04 -1.22 0.83
C THR A 114 -2.85 -2.45 0.43
N LEU A 115 -2.20 -3.56 0.05
CA LEU A 115 -2.91 -4.79 -0.30
C LEU A 115 -3.73 -5.35 0.86
N VAL A 116 -3.17 -5.37 2.09
CA VAL A 116 -3.92 -5.78 3.28
C VAL A 116 -5.15 -4.89 3.49
N LEU A 117 -4.98 -3.57 3.38
CA LEU A 117 -6.09 -2.61 3.47
C LEU A 117 -7.20 -2.93 2.46
N PHE A 118 -6.85 -3.14 1.19
CA PHE A 118 -7.84 -3.46 0.16
C PHE A 118 -8.48 -4.83 0.32
N VAL A 119 -7.72 -5.86 0.73
CA VAL A 119 -8.27 -7.19 1.05
C VAL A 119 -9.28 -7.10 2.19
N VAL A 120 -8.95 -6.37 3.25
CA VAL A 120 -9.85 -6.18 4.41
C VAL A 120 -11.09 -5.38 4.03
N ALA A 121 -10.92 -4.29 3.27
CA ALA A 121 -12.03 -3.46 2.79
C ALA A 121 -12.99 -4.27 1.89
N GLN A 122 -12.45 -5.03 0.94
CA GLN A 122 -13.23 -5.87 0.04
C GLN A 122 -13.93 -7.00 0.79
N GLY A 123 -13.24 -7.71 1.69
CA GLY A 123 -13.81 -8.77 2.50
C GLY A 123 -14.89 -8.27 3.46
N SER A 124 -14.71 -7.08 4.03
CA SER A 124 -15.73 -6.44 4.88
C SER A 124 -16.94 -6.01 4.07
N THR A 125 -16.73 -5.48 2.86
CA THR A 125 -17.82 -5.13 1.94
C THR A 125 -18.60 -6.37 1.52
N TYR A 126 -17.91 -7.47 1.21
CA TYR A 126 -18.53 -8.77 0.93
C TYR A 126 -19.38 -9.24 2.11
N HIS A 127 -18.83 -9.19 3.33
CA HIS A 127 -19.56 -9.58 4.53
C HIS A 127 -20.85 -8.78 4.72
N VAL A 128 -20.80 -7.45 4.59
CA VAL A 128 -21.99 -6.59 4.69
C VAL A 128 -22.98 -6.92 3.56
N ALA A 129 -22.50 -7.13 2.33
CA ALA A 129 -23.38 -7.47 1.21
C ALA A 129 -24.12 -8.80 1.39
N THR A 130 -23.47 -9.82 1.95
CA THR A 130 -24.05 -11.18 2.04
C THR A 130 -24.67 -11.49 3.40
N SER A 131 -24.64 -10.56 4.35
CA SER A 131 -25.21 -10.75 5.69
C SER A 131 -26.39 -9.81 5.93
N ALA A 132 -27.15 -10.06 6.99
CA ALA A 132 -28.23 -9.16 7.41
C ALA A 132 -27.72 -7.90 8.16
N THR A 133 -26.41 -7.60 8.09
CA THR A 133 -25.79 -6.47 8.78
C THR A 133 -25.52 -5.31 7.82
N ASN A 134 -25.64 -4.08 8.32
CA ASN A 134 -25.38 -2.87 7.54
C ASN A 134 -24.09 -2.16 7.96
N THR A 135 -23.31 -2.78 8.86
CA THR A 135 -22.13 -2.17 9.48
C THR A 135 -20.89 -3.02 9.23
N LEU A 136 -19.77 -2.36 8.99
CA LEU A 136 -18.49 -3.03 8.86
C LEU A 136 -18.16 -3.84 10.14
N PRO A 137 -17.57 -5.03 10.02
CA PRO A 137 -16.96 -5.72 11.15
C PRO A 137 -15.96 -4.80 11.87
N GLY A 138 -15.90 -4.84 13.20
CA GLY A 138 -15.01 -3.96 13.97
C GLY A 138 -13.54 -4.03 13.54
N VAL A 139 -13.07 -5.24 13.19
CA VAL A 139 -11.72 -5.45 12.63
C VAL A 139 -11.57 -4.78 11.26
N GLY A 140 -12.58 -4.87 10.41
CA GLY A 140 -12.60 -4.23 9.10
C GLY A 140 -12.49 -2.71 9.20
N TRP A 141 -13.30 -2.11 10.08
CA TRP A 141 -13.25 -0.67 10.35
C TRP A 141 -11.91 -0.23 10.95
N ALA A 142 -11.42 -0.94 11.98
CA ALA A 142 -10.18 -0.61 12.67
C ALA A 142 -8.96 -0.68 11.73
N LEU A 143 -8.88 -1.69 10.88
CA LEU A 143 -7.77 -1.81 9.92
C LEU A 143 -7.87 -0.80 8.78
N THR A 144 -9.10 -0.45 8.35
CA THR A 144 -9.31 0.54 7.29
C THR A 144 -8.82 1.93 7.69
N LEU A 145 -8.99 2.30 8.97
CA LEU A 145 -8.48 3.57 9.50
C LEU A 145 -7.05 3.47 10.02
N GLY A 146 -6.69 2.34 10.65
CA GLY A 146 -5.40 2.14 11.29
C GLY A 146 -4.25 2.08 10.30
N ILE A 147 -4.42 1.40 9.15
CA ILE A 147 -3.35 1.26 8.16
C ILE A 147 -2.92 2.64 7.59
N PRO A 148 -3.84 3.52 7.13
CA PRO A 148 -3.47 4.87 6.71
C PRO A 148 -2.71 5.68 7.78
N VAL A 149 -3.10 5.58 9.05
CA VAL A 149 -2.41 6.26 10.16
C VAL A 149 -0.99 5.72 10.32
N VAL A 150 -0.83 4.39 10.33
CA VAL A 150 0.49 3.74 10.43
C VAL A 150 1.38 4.13 9.23
N LEU A 151 0.83 4.13 8.02
CA LEU A 151 1.57 4.54 6.82
C LEU A 151 1.99 6.01 6.85
N THR A 152 1.14 6.89 7.36
CA THR A 152 1.47 8.31 7.53
C THR A 152 2.61 8.49 8.53
N ILE A 153 2.55 7.80 9.67
CA ILE A 153 3.62 7.81 10.68
C ILE A 153 4.92 7.25 10.10
N ALA A 154 4.85 6.12 9.39
CA ALA A 154 6.02 5.48 8.79
C ALA A 154 6.67 6.37 7.71
N THR A 155 5.85 7.06 6.91
CA THR A 155 6.33 8.04 5.91
C THR A 155 7.05 9.21 6.59
N GLY A 156 6.47 9.77 7.64
CA GLY A 156 7.10 10.84 8.42
C GLY A 156 8.42 10.38 9.07
N ALA A 157 8.45 9.17 9.62
CA ALA A 157 9.65 8.58 10.20
C ALA A 157 10.75 8.39 9.15
N LEU A 158 10.41 7.91 7.95
CA LEU A 158 11.35 7.76 6.85
C LEU A 158 11.89 9.12 6.39
N ALA A 159 11.01 10.10 6.19
CA ALA A 159 11.37 11.46 5.77
C ALA A 159 12.32 12.14 6.78
N TRP A 160 12.15 11.87 8.07
CA TRP A 160 13.03 12.34 9.12
C TRP A 160 14.35 11.57 9.22
N TRP A 161 14.33 10.26 8.98
CA TRP A 161 15.48 9.37 9.11
C TRP A 161 16.46 9.47 7.92
N LEU A 162 15.95 9.55 6.69
CA LEU A 162 16.77 9.58 5.47
C LEU A 162 17.85 10.68 5.48
N PRO A 163 17.53 11.97 5.79
CA PRO A 163 18.54 13.02 5.84
C PRO A 163 19.60 12.81 6.92
N ARG A 164 19.25 12.14 8.03
CA ARG A 164 20.20 11.82 9.10
C ARG A 164 21.15 10.72 8.65
N ARG A 165 20.65 9.74 7.91
CA ARG A 165 21.46 8.65 7.35
C ARG A 165 22.44 9.16 6.29
N VAL A 166 21.97 10.02 5.38
CA VAL A 166 22.82 10.71 4.39
C VAL A 166 23.94 11.49 5.09
N ARG A 167 23.61 12.29 6.10
CA ARG A 167 24.60 13.06 6.88
C ARG A 167 25.65 12.19 7.56
N ARG A 168 25.28 11.03 8.11
CA ARG A 168 26.24 10.09 8.71
C ARG A 168 27.18 9.51 7.67
N LEU A 169 26.65 9.02 6.54
CA LEU A 169 27.48 8.44 5.46
C LEU A 169 28.41 9.49 4.79
N ALA A 170 28.01 10.76 4.80
CA ALA A 170 28.85 11.87 4.35
C ALA A 170 29.86 12.30 5.42
N GLY A 171 29.49 12.26 6.71
CA GLY A 171 30.29 12.69 7.85
C GLY A 171 31.32 11.68 8.36
N ASP A 172 31.13 10.39 8.08
CA ASP A 172 32.16 9.34 8.23
C ASP A 172 33.37 9.57 7.30
N ARG A 173 33.35 10.65 6.51
CA ARG A 173 34.44 11.18 5.69
C ARG A 173 35.06 12.47 6.24
N GLY A 174 34.90 12.76 7.53
CA GLY A 174 35.74 13.77 8.21
C GLY A 174 37.23 13.44 8.05
N PRO A 175 38.10 14.47 8.00
CA PRO A 175 39.43 14.44 7.36
C PRO A 175 40.33 13.27 7.76
#